data_AF-R6PNQ2-F1
#
_entry.id   AF-R6PNQ2-F1
#
_cell.length_a   1.000
_cell.length_b   1.000
_cell.length_c   1.000
_cell.angle_alpha   90.00
_cell.angle_beta   90.00
_cell.angle_gamma   90.00
#
_symmetry.space_group_name_H-M   'P 1'
#
loop_
_entity.id
_entity.type
_entity.pdbx_description
1 polymer ?
#
loop_
_entity_poly.entity_id
_entity_poly.type
_entity_poly.pdbx_seq_one_letter_code
_entity_poly.pdbx_strand_id
1 'polypeptide(L)'
;MEFTTAEELLALCGSENITIADVMRRRESTEGELDPQTVEEKMKKALDIMRDSAHKPMSEILPSRGGMIGGEAAKLSAHAAAGRSICGSVLTKALIYSQAVPEVNASMGVIVAAPTAGSSGVLPAVLFALEEEFGLDEATVLNGLFTAGAIGCLLMRNASVAGAEAGCQAEVGSASAMAAAPARAKFCRTPPQRAALRSRALTLRR
;
A
#
# COMPACT_ATOMS: atom_id res chain seq x y z
N MET A 1 21.03 1.75 7.53
CA MET A 1 20.37 1.31 8.78
C MET A 1 19.70 -0.02 8.48
N GLU A 2 20.15 -1.10 9.11
CA GLU A 2 19.66 -2.43 8.82
C GLU A 2 18.65 -2.90 9.89
N PHE A 3 17.53 -3.44 9.43
CA PHE A 3 16.58 -4.19 10.25
C PHE A 3 16.18 -5.45 9.49
N THR A 4 16.13 -6.56 10.19
CA THR A 4 15.79 -7.89 9.64
C THR A 4 14.51 -8.43 10.26
N THR A 5 14.21 -8.02 11.50
CA THR A 5 13.00 -8.41 12.22
C THR A 5 12.12 -7.21 12.56
N ALA A 6 10.83 -7.47 12.78
CA ALA A 6 9.91 -6.44 13.26
C ALA A 6 10.31 -5.92 14.65
N GLU A 7 10.94 -6.75 15.49
CA GLU A 7 11.39 -6.35 16.82
C GLU A 7 12.54 -5.34 16.73
N GLU A 8 13.51 -5.56 15.83
CA GLU A 8 14.60 -4.61 15.56
C GLU A 8 14.07 -3.28 15.01
N LEU A 9 13.14 -3.32 14.05
CA LEU A 9 12.53 -2.11 13.50
C LEU A 9 11.88 -1.25 14.60
N LEU A 10 11.19 -1.90 15.54
CA LEU A 10 10.53 -1.20 16.64
C LEU A 10 11.52 -0.72 17.70
N ALA A 11 12.58 -1.49 17.97
CA ALA A 11 13.67 -1.07 18.84
C ALA A 11 14.35 0.20 18.31
N LEU A 12 14.65 0.27 17.02
CA LEU A 12 15.23 1.44 16.35
C LEU A 12 14.31 2.67 16.47
N CYS A 13 13.02 2.50 16.20
CA CYS A 13 12.05 3.58 16.36
C CYS A 13 12.03 4.10 17.81
N GLY A 14 12.08 3.19 18.79
CA GLY A 14 12.07 3.52 20.21
C GLY A 14 13.35 4.18 20.70
N SER A 15 14.53 3.69 20.29
CA SER A 15 15.83 4.21 20.72
C SER A 15 16.12 5.61 20.16
N GLU A 16 15.70 5.87 18.92
CA GLU A 16 15.95 7.14 18.24
C GLU A 16 14.75 8.11 18.30
N ASN A 17 13.62 7.67 18.87
CA ASN A 17 12.38 8.42 18.92
C ASN A 17 11.89 8.90 17.53
N ILE A 18 11.97 8.02 16.54
CA ILE A 18 11.57 8.27 15.15
C ILE A 18 10.43 7.33 14.73
N THR A 19 9.78 7.64 13.61
CA THR A 19 8.72 6.80 13.05
C THR A 19 9.27 5.70 12.17
N ILE A 20 8.45 4.68 11.88
CA ILE A 20 8.81 3.63 10.91
C ILE A 20 9.10 4.24 9.52
N ALA A 21 8.37 5.29 9.13
CA ALA A 21 8.60 6.00 7.89
C ALA A 21 9.97 6.68 7.86
N ASP A 22 10.42 7.27 8.97
CA ASP A 22 11.75 7.88 9.08
C ASP A 22 12.86 6.83 9.02
N VAL A 23 12.68 5.68 9.69
CA VAL A 23 13.63 4.56 9.61
C VAL A 23 13.75 4.09 8.16
N MET A 24 12.62 3.95 7.46
CA MET A 24 12.62 3.52 6.06
C MET A 24 13.28 4.56 5.14
N ARG A 25 12.94 5.85 5.29
CA ARG A 25 13.57 6.95 4.53
C ARG A 25 15.09 6.92 4.66
N ARG A 26 15.59 6.85 5.90
CA ARG A 26 17.03 6.80 6.16
C ARG A 26 17.68 5.51 5.66
N ARG A 27 16.97 4.37 5.74
CA ARG A 27 17.44 3.11 5.16
C ARG A 27 17.62 3.26 3.65
N GLU A 28 16.62 3.76 2.93
CA GLU A 28 16.70 3.96 1.47
C GLU A 28 17.82 4.94 1.08
N SER A 29 18.04 6.01 1.85
CA SER A 29 19.19 6.90 1.62
C SER A 29 20.53 6.20 1.85
N THR A 30 20.63 5.36 2.89
CA THR A 30 21.89 4.69 3.24
C THR A 30 22.21 3.55 2.26
N GLU A 31 21.25 2.65 2.02
CA GLU A 31 21.43 1.45 1.20
C GLU A 31 21.45 1.78 -0.29
N GLY A 32 20.70 2.80 -0.70
CA GLY A 32 20.68 3.27 -2.08
C GLY A 32 21.81 4.24 -2.43
N GLU A 33 22.59 4.68 -1.43
CA GLU A 33 23.55 5.78 -1.57
C GLU A 33 22.92 7.03 -2.22
N LEU A 34 21.67 7.32 -1.85
CA LEU A 34 20.87 8.42 -2.40
C LEU A 34 20.75 9.55 -1.38
N ASP A 35 20.73 10.78 -1.88
CA ASP A 35 20.36 11.90 -1.03
C ASP A 35 18.89 11.78 -0.56
N PRO A 36 18.55 12.30 0.63
CA PRO A 36 17.20 12.20 1.17
C PRO A 36 16.11 12.81 0.28
N GLN A 37 16.42 13.84 -0.50
CA GLN A 37 15.44 14.48 -1.39
C GLN A 37 15.10 13.55 -2.56
N THR A 38 16.09 12.94 -3.20
CA THR A 38 15.87 11.96 -4.27
C THR A 38 15.06 10.74 -3.80
N VAL A 39 15.26 10.27 -2.57
CA VAL A 39 14.44 9.20 -1.99
C VAL A 39 12.98 9.62 -1.88
N GLU A 40 12.74 10.84 -1.39
CA GLU A 40 11.39 11.40 -1.26
C GLU A 40 10.72 11.61 -2.62
N GLU A 41 11.43 12.15 -3.60
CA GLU A 41 10.95 12.35 -4.97
C GLU A 41 10.58 11.03 -5.66
N LYS A 42 11.41 9.99 -5.51
CA LYS A 42 11.12 8.65 -6.04
C LYS A 42 9.87 8.06 -5.40
N MET A 43 9.73 8.19 -4.09
CA MET A 43 8.55 7.69 -3.38
C MET A 43 7.30 8.47 -3.76
N LYS A 44 7.41 9.79 -3.91
CA LYS A 44 6.31 10.65 -4.39
C LYS A 44 5.88 10.27 -5.81
N LYS A 45 6.84 10.04 -6.72
CA LYS A 45 6.53 9.54 -8.07
C LYS A 45 5.79 8.20 -8.04
N ALA A 46 6.18 7.28 -7.16
CA ALA A 46 5.46 6.03 -6.98
C ALA A 46 4.03 6.26 -6.45
N LEU A 47 3.86 7.16 -5.49
CA LEU A 47 2.56 7.55 -4.97
C LEU A 47 1.66 8.16 -6.05
N ASP A 48 2.20 9.03 -6.90
CA ASP A 48 1.46 9.66 -7.99
C ASP A 48 0.99 8.63 -9.02
N ILE A 49 1.86 7.68 -9.41
CA ILE A 49 1.46 6.57 -10.30
C ILE A 49 0.39 5.69 -9.64
N MET A 50 0.52 5.40 -8.34
CA MET A 50 -0.52 4.69 -7.58
C MET A 50 -1.85 5.46 -7.61
N ARG A 51 -1.80 6.78 -7.41
CA ARG A 51 -2.98 7.65 -7.41
C ARG A 51 -3.66 7.65 -8.77
N ASP A 52 -2.89 7.85 -9.84
CA ASP A 52 -3.41 7.82 -11.21
C ASP A 52 -4.06 6.47 -11.54
N SER A 53 -3.40 5.37 -11.21
CA SER A 53 -3.92 4.03 -11.49
C SER A 53 -5.16 3.66 -10.68
N ALA A 54 -5.35 4.24 -9.49
CA ALA A 54 -6.55 4.04 -8.68
C ALA A 54 -7.74 4.90 -9.13
N HIS A 55 -7.52 6.11 -9.65
CA HIS A 55 -8.59 7.05 -9.97
C HIS A 55 -9.02 7.03 -11.44
N LYS A 56 -8.05 6.91 -12.37
CA LYS A 56 -8.30 6.99 -13.81
C LYS A 56 -9.41 6.03 -14.30
N PRO A 57 -9.49 4.76 -13.85
CA PRO A 57 -10.52 3.82 -14.29
C PRO A 57 -11.97 4.20 -13.92
N MET A 58 -12.16 5.13 -12.99
CA MET A 58 -13.49 5.60 -12.58
C MET A 58 -14.09 6.56 -13.63
N SER A 59 -13.24 7.29 -14.37
CA SER A 59 -13.64 8.25 -15.40
C SER A 59 -13.39 7.75 -16.83
N GLU A 60 -12.39 6.88 -17.02
CA GLU A 60 -12.01 6.34 -18.32
C GLU A 60 -12.13 4.81 -18.27
N ILE A 61 -13.04 4.24 -19.08
CA ILE A 61 -13.18 2.79 -19.16
C ILE A 61 -11.97 2.23 -19.92
N LEU A 62 -11.20 1.39 -19.23
CA LEU A 62 -10.01 0.73 -19.76
C LEU A 62 -10.30 -0.77 -19.96
N PRO A 63 -10.81 -1.19 -21.13
CA PRO A 63 -11.08 -2.59 -21.38
C PRO A 63 -9.77 -3.36 -21.55
N SER A 64 -9.63 -4.44 -20.77
CA SER A 64 -8.53 -5.38 -20.97
C SER A 64 -8.56 -6.00 -22.37
N ARG A 65 -7.39 -6.38 -22.89
CA ARG A 65 -7.25 -6.98 -24.24
C ARG A 65 -8.08 -8.26 -24.42
N GLY A 66 -8.35 -8.98 -23.33
CA GLY A 66 -9.16 -10.20 -23.32
C GLY A 66 -10.64 -9.97 -22.98
N GLY A 67 -11.07 -8.73 -22.72
CA GLY A 67 -12.45 -8.40 -22.38
C GLY A 67 -12.96 -8.96 -21.04
N MET A 68 -12.08 -9.51 -20.21
CA MET A 68 -12.45 -10.14 -18.93
C MET A 68 -12.69 -9.13 -17.81
N ILE A 69 -12.04 -7.97 -17.89
CA ILE A 69 -12.10 -6.89 -16.90
C ILE A 69 -12.02 -5.53 -17.62
N GLY A 70 -12.74 -4.53 -17.13
CA GLY A 70 -12.71 -3.15 -17.65
C GLY A 70 -14.03 -2.39 -17.46
N GLY A 71 -14.04 -1.41 -16.56
CA GLY A 71 -15.22 -0.58 -16.26
C GLY A 71 -15.99 -1.00 -15.00
N GLU A 72 -15.50 -1.96 -14.22
CA GLU A 72 -16.14 -2.40 -12.98
C GLU A 72 -15.92 -1.38 -11.86
N ALA A 73 -14.73 -0.76 -11.82
CA ALA A 73 -14.45 0.38 -10.94
C ALA A 73 -15.42 1.55 -11.20
N ALA A 74 -15.69 1.89 -12.47
CA ALA A 74 -16.67 2.92 -12.83
C ALA A 74 -18.10 2.54 -12.42
N LYS A 75 -18.52 1.28 -12.60
CA LYS A 75 -19.84 0.81 -12.14
C LYS A 75 -19.98 0.86 -10.62
N LEU A 76 -18.95 0.44 -9.88
CA LEU A 76 -18.92 0.52 -8.41
C LEU A 76 -18.97 1.97 -7.94
N SER A 77 -18.22 2.87 -8.58
CA SER A 77 -18.24 4.32 -8.32
C SER A 77 -19.64 4.92 -8.51
N ALA A 78 -20.27 4.64 -9.65
CA ALA A 78 -21.64 5.10 -9.93
C ALA A 78 -22.67 4.51 -8.95
N HIS A 79 -22.48 3.26 -8.53
CA HIS A 79 -23.32 2.62 -7.54
C HIS A 79 -23.21 3.29 -6.16
N ALA A 80 -21.99 3.61 -5.75
CA ALA A 80 -21.70 4.34 -4.51
C ALA A 80 -22.28 5.76 -4.54
N ALA A 81 -22.08 6.49 -5.64
CA ALA A 81 -22.59 7.84 -5.83
C ALA A 81 -24.13 7.92 -5.78
N ALA A 82 -24.82 6.83 -6.14
CA ALA A 82 -26.26 6.72 -6.04
C ALA A 82 -26.76 6.34 -4.62
N GLY A 83 -25.89 6.29 -3.62
CA GLY A 83 -26.24 5.97 -2.24
C GLY A 83 -26.64 4.51 -2.02
N ARG A 84 -26.26 3.59 -2.91
CA ARG A 84 -26.63 2.17 -2.84
C ARG A 84 -25.56 1.28 -2.20
N SER A 85 -24.49 1.87 -1.67
CA SER A 85 -23.44 1.12 -0.98
C SER A 85 -23.98 0.39 0.25
N ILE A 86 -23.61 -0.88 0.38
CA ILE A 86 -23.98 -1.74 1.52
C ILE A 86 -22.96 -1.60 2.66
N CYS A 87 -21.71 -1.25 2.33
CA CYS A 87 -20.63 -1.03 3.28
C CYS A 87 -20.47 0.47 3.63
N GLY A 88 -19.75 0.76 4.71
CA GLY A 88 -19.33 2.12 5.03
C GLY A 88 -18.48 2.75 3.91
N SER A 89 -18.34 4.07 3.96
CA SER A 89 -17.65 4.90 2.96
C SER A 89 -16.19 4.48 2.70
N VAL A 90 -15.41 4.24 3.76
CA VAL A 90 -14.02 3.74 3.64
C VAL A 90 -13.95 2.43 2.85
N LEU A 91 -14.76 1.44 3.24
CA LEU A 91 -14.76 0.12 2.58
C LEU A 91 -15.26 0.22 1.15
N THR A 92 -16.28 1.05 0.89
CA THR A 92 -16.77 1.32 -0.46
C THR A 92 -15.66 1.88 -1.35
N LYS A 93 -14.94 2.92 -0.90
CA LYS A 93 -13.82 3.51 -1.64
C LYS A 93 -12.70 2.49 -1.87
N ALA A 94 -12.34 1.73 -0.84
CA ALA A 94 -11.31 0.70 -0.95
C ALA A 94 -11.69 -0.37 -1.98
N LEU A 95 -12.95 -0.81 -2.03
CA LEU A 95 -13.42 -1.75 -3.05
C LEU A 95 -13.27 -1.18 -4.46
N ILE A 96 -13.66 0.08 -4.67
CA ILE A 96 -13.53 0.75 -5.97
C ILE A 96 -12.07 0.80 -6.42
N TYR A 97 -11.17 1.31 -5.57
CA TYR A 97 -9.75 1.43 -5.91
C TYR A 97 -9.06 0.08 -6.10
N SER A 98 -9.47 -0.94 -5.31
CA SER A 98 -8.92 -2.29 -5.44
C SER A 98 -9.27 -2.94 -6.77
N GLN A 99 -10.37 -2.51 -7.39
CA GLN A 99 -10.81 -2.95 -8.72
C GLN A 99 -10.18 -2.09 -9.83
N ALA A 100 -9.96 -0.80 -9.59
CA ALA A 100 -9.40 0.13 -10.56
C ALA A 100 -7.97 -0.23 -10.97
N VAL A 101 -7.08 -0.48 -10.03
CA VAL A 101 -5.66 -0.74 -10.36
C VAL A 101 -5.47 -2.00 -11.22
N PRO A 102 -6.14 -3.14 -10.94
CA PRO A 102 -6.14 -4.29 -11.85
C PRO A 102 -6.67 -4.00 -13.26
N GLU A 103 -7.63 -3.09 -13.42
CA GLU A 103 -8.11 -2.67 -14.75
C GLU A 103 -6.99 -1.96 -15.55
N VAL A 104 -6.23 -1.09 -14.91
CA VAL A 104 -5.06 -0.44 -15.51
C VAL A 104 -4.00 -1.48 -15.88
N ASN A 105 -3.67 -2.38 -14.96
CA ASN A 105 -2.69 -3.44 -15.18
C ASN A 105 -3.10 -4.36 -16.35
N ALA A 106 -4.37 -4.80 -16.40
CA ALA A 106 -4.90 -5.65 -17.45
C ALA A 106 -4.99 -4.95 -18.82
N SER A 107 -4.99 -3.62 -18.82
CA SER A 107 -4.95 -2.78 -20.02
C SER A 107 -3.52 -2.38 -20.42
N MET A 108 -2.49 -2.97 -19.80
CA MET A 108 -1.07 -2.66 -20.01
C MET A 108 -0.69 -1.20 -19.67
N GLY A 109 -1.46 -0.56 -18.78
CA GLY A 109 -1.13 0.75 -18.24
C GLY A 109 -0.02 0.68 -17.18
N VAL A 110 0.41 1.84 -16.71
CA VAL A 110 1.47 1.95 -15.69
C VAL A 110 0.87 1.76 -14.30
N ILE A 111 1.43 0.82 -13.54
CA ILE A 111 1.08 0.55 -12.14
C ILE A 111 2.36 0.42 -11.29
N VAL A 112 2.21 0.52 -9.97
CA VAL A 112 3.29 0.21 -9.03
C VAL A 112 3.02 -1.16 -8.39
N ALA A 113 3.99 -2.06 -8.45
CA ALA A 113 3.91 -3.35 -7.78
C ALA A 113 3.93 -3.18 -6.25
N ALA A 114 3.05 -3.89 -5.53
CA ALA A 114 2.92 -3.76 -4.08
C ALA A 114 2.38 -5.03 -3.40
N PRO A 115 3.19 -6.10 -3.23
CA PRO A 115 4.57 -6.28 -3.71
C PRO A 115 4.67 -6.83 -5.14
N THR A 116 3.59 -7.37 -5.70
CA THR A 116 3.55 -7.90 -7.07
C THR A 116 2.58 -7.10 -7.94
N ALA A 117 2.63 -7.29 -9.26
CA ALA A 117 1.64 -6.70 -10.16
C ALA A 117 0.22 -7.21 -9.87
N GLY A 118 0.07 -8.50 -9.51
CA GLY A 118 -1.23 -9.11 -9.20
C GLY A 118 -1.90 -8.60 -7.92
N SER A 119 -1.11 -8.09 -6.97
CA SER A 119 -1.58 -7.55 -5.68
C SER A 119 -1.53 -6.01 -5.60
N SER A 120 -1.12 -5.36 -6.69
CA SER A 120 -0.86 -3.91 -6.78
C SER A 120 -2.04 -3.01 -6.36
N GLY A 121 -3.28 -3.49 -6.43
CA GLY A 121 -4.46 -2.71 -6.04
C GLY A 121 -4.71 -2.60 -4.55
N VAL A 122 -4.12 -3.48 -3.71
CA VAL A 122 -4.47 -3.54 -2.27
C VAL A 122 -3.97 -2.33 -1.49
N LEU A 123 -2.67 -2.01 -1.63
CA LEU A 123 -2.05 -0.88 -0.93
C LEU A 123 -2.65 0.48 -1.31
N PRO A 124 -2.72 0.87 -2.60
CA PRO A 124 -3.34 2.14 -2.99
C PRO A 124 -4.81 2.23 -2.59
N ALA A 125 -5.55 1.12 -2.64
CA ALA A 125 -6.95 1.12 -2.22
C ALA A 125 -7.14 1.54 -0.77
N VAL A 126 -6.31 1.03 0.14
CA VAL A 126 -6.37 1.42 1.55
C VAL A 126 -5.87 2.85 1.75
N LEU A 127 -4.75 3.22 1.11
CA LEU A 127 -4.17 4.57 1.29
C LEU A 127 -5.14 5.67 0.84
N PHE A 128 -5.70 5.57 -0.37
CA PHE A 128 -6.56 6.62 -0.93
C PHE A 128 -7.98 6.61 -0.36
N ALA A 129 -8.50 5.44 0.03
CA ALA A 129 -9.75 5.39 0.78
C ALA A 129 -9.64 6.13 2.12
N LEU A 130 -8.50 6.02 2.81
CA LEU A 130 -8.25 6.75 4.05
C LEU A 130 -7.90 8.22 3.82
N GLU A 131 -7.14 8.54 2.77
CA GLU A 131 -6.82 9.92 2.37
C GLU A 131 -8.12 10.71 2.19
N GLU A 132 -9.05 10.21 1.38
CA GLU A 132 -10.28 10.93 1.07
C GLU A 132 -11.29 10.93 2.20
N GLU A 133 -11.46 9.82 2.91
CA GLU A 133 -12.48 9.75 3.97
C GLU A 133 -12.10 10.64 5.16
N PHE A 134 -10.82 10.74 5.48
CA PHE A 134 -10.34 11.46 6.66
C PHE A 134 -9.62 12.77 6.34
N GLY A 135 -9.57 13.17 5.07
CA GLY A 135 -8.89 14.38 4.62
C GLY A 135 -7.41 14.40 5.02
N LEU A 136 -6.69 13.29 4.80
CA LEU A 136 -5.27 13.22 5.12
C LEU A 136 -4.47 14.08 4.15
N ASP A 137 -3.42 14.73 4.66
CA ASP A 137 -2.48 15.45 3.80
C ASP A 137 -1.56 14.47 3.04
N GLU A 138 -1.00 14.96 1.93
CA GLU A 138 -0.10 14.16 1.09
C GLU A 138 1.10 13.64 1.88
N ALA A 139 1.62 14.42 2.84
CA ALA A 139 2.73 14.02 3.71
C ALA A 139 2.38 12.79 4.58
N THR A 140 1.15 12.72 5.11
CA THR A 140 0.68 11.56 5.87
C THR A 140 0.57 10.33 4.98
N VAL A 141 0.04 10.48 3.76
CA VAL A 141 -0.10 9.36 2.81
C VAL A 141 1.28 8.87 2.37
N LEU A 142 2.21 9.78 2.09
CA LEU A 142 3.60 9.48 1.73
C LEU A 142 4.33 8.75 2.86
N ASN A 143 4.18 9.21 4.11
CA ASN A 143 4.69 8.48 5.29
C ASN A 143 4.04 7.09 5.45
N GLY A 144 2.77 6.97 5.08
CA GLY A 144 2.07 5.69 5.01
C GLY A 144 2.71 4.75 4.00
N LEU A 145 3.08 5.26 2.82
CA LEU A 145 3.77 4.49 1.78
C LEU A 145 5.18 4.07 2.20
N PHE A 146 5.96 4.94 2.87
CA PHE A 146 7.25 4.56 3.47
C PHE A 146 7.09 3.48 4.54
N THR A 147 6.04 3.58 5.37
CA THR A 147 5.73 2.55 6.38
C THR A 147 5.41 1.21 5.71
N ALA A 148 4.61 1.22 4.65
CA ALA A 148 4.31 0.03 3.85
C ALA A 148 5.59 -0.57 3.23
N GLY A 149 6.52 0.26 2.76
CA GLY A 149 7.83 -0.15 2.24
C GLY A 149 8.67 -0.90 3.29
N ALA A 150 8.72 -0.39 4.53
CA ALA A 150 9.43 -1.08 5.62
C ALA A 150 8.86 -2.49 5.90
N ILE A 151 7.53 -2.60 5.91
CA ILE A 151 6.86 -3.90 6.07
C ILE A 151 7.16 -4.80 4.86
N GLY A 152 7.15 -4.25 3.64
CA GLY A 152 7.55 -4.96 2.43
C GLY A 152 8.96 -5.54 2.52
N CYS A 153 9.93 -4.77 3.03
CA CYS A 153 11.30 -5.26 3.24
C CYS A 153 11.37 -6.43 4.24
N LEU A 154 10.61 -6.36 5.34
CA LEU A 154 10.52 -7.45 6.32
C LEU A 154 9.91 -8.72 5.72
N LEU A 155 8.87 -8.56 4.90
CA LEU A 155 8.21 -9.68 4.21
C LEU A 155 9.15 -10.31 3.18
N MET A 156 9.85 -9.48 2.38
CA MET A 156 10.77 -9.96 1.34
C MET A 156 11.98 -10.71 1.90
N ARG A 157 12.48 -10.32 3.08
CA ARG A 157 13.59 -11.04 3.73
C ARG A 157 13.17 -12.39 4.32
N ASN A 158 11.90 -12.54 4.73
CA ASN A 158 11.41 -13.71 5.45
C ASN A 158 10.51 -14.64 4.63
N ALA A 159 10.17 -14.27 3.38
CA ALA A 159 9.29 -15.05 2.50
C ALA A 159 9.87 -15.18 1.08
N SER A 160 9.54 -16.27 0.38
CA SER A 160 9.70 -16.32 -1.08
C SER A 160 8.68 -15.36 -1.71
N VAL A 161 9.16 -14.34 -2.41
CA VAL A 161 8.31 -13.24 -2.95
C VAL A 161 7.60 -13.65 -4.25
N ALA A 162 7.95 -14.80 -4.82
CA ALA A 162 7.31 -15.30 -6.03
C ALA A 162 5.97 -15.98 -5.71
N GLY A 163 4.86 -15.39 -6.15
CA GLY A 163 3.57 -16.10 -6.18
C GLY A 163 3.59 -17.37 -7.02
N ALA A 164 4.61 -17.54 -7.88
CA ALA A 164 4.87 -18.79 -8.61
C ALA A 164 5.23 -19.99 -7.70
N GLU A 165 5.78 -19.74 -6.50
CA GLU A 165 6.17 -20.81 -5.56
C GLU A 165 5.23 -20.93 -4.35
N ALA A 166 4.57 -19.84 -3.95
CA ALA A 166 3.81 -19.78 -2.68
C ALA A 166 2.31 -19.42 -2.83
N GLY A 167 1.82 -19.15 -4.05
CA GLY A 167 0.40 -18.89 -4.36
C GLY A 167 -0.11 -17.50 -3.97
N CYS A 168 -1.39 -17.21 -4.25
CA CYS A 168 -2.03 -15.88 -4.06
C CYS A 168 -1.96 -15.36 -2.62
N GLN A 169 -1.92 -16.26 -1.63
CA GLN A 169 -1.77 -15.91 -0.21
C GLN A 169 -0.45 -15.19 0.09
N ALA A 170 0.62 -15.51 -0.64
CA ALA A 170 1.92 -14.86 -0.48
C ALA A 170 1.92 -13.44 -1.05
N GLU A 171 1.13 -13.18 -2.09
CA GLU A 171 1.06 -11.86 -2.73
C GLU A 171 0.04 -10.94 -2.03
N VAL A 172 -1.23 -11.35 -2.01
CA VAL A 172 -2.34 -10.53 -1.47
C VAL A 172 -2.26 -10.41 0.05
N GLY A 173 -1.84 -11.47 0.74
CA GLY A 173 -1.61 -11.44 2.20
C GLY A 173 -0.49 -10.47 2.58
N SER A 174 0.60 -10.45 1.81
CA SER A 174 1.70 -9.51 1.98
C SER A 174 1.28 -8.07 1.71
N ALA A 175 0.55 -7.82 0.61
CA ALA A 175 0.02 -6.50 0.30
C ALA A 175 -0.93 -5.98 1.38
N SER A 176 -1.77 -6.87 1.94
CA SER A 176 -2.66 -6.55 3.05
C SER A 176 -1.89 -6.19 4.32
N ALA A 177 -0.80 -6.90 4.63
CA ALA A 177 0.07 -6.57 5.76
C ALA A 177 0.77 -5.22 5.58
N MET A 178 1.26 -4.94 4.37
CA MET A 178 1.85 -3.65 3.99
C MET A 178 0.84 -2.50 4.12
N ALA A 179 -0.42 -2.72 3.79
CA ALA A 179 -1.50 -1.72 3.91
C ALA A 179 -2.03 -1.54 5.34
N ALA A 180 -2.01 -2.60 6.16
CA ALA A 180 -2.54 -2.56 7.52
C ALA A 180 -1.71 -1.69 8.48
N ALA A 181 -0.37 -1.69 8.34
CA ALA A 181 0.51 -0.88 9.17
C ALA A 181 0.25 0.63 9.07
N PRO A 182 0.22 1.25 7.87
CA PRO A 182 -0.08 2.68 7.74
C PRO A 182 -1.53 3.02 8.14
N ALA A 183 -2.50 2.17 7.81
CA ALA A 183 -3.88 2.35 8.26
C ALA A 183 -3.96 2.41 9.80
N ARG A 184 -3.30 1.46 10.48
CA ARG A 184 -3.31 1.40 11.94
C ARG A 184 -2.54 2.55 12.59
N ALA A 185 -1.46 3.04 11.99
CA ALA A 185 -0.72 4.20 12.48
C ALA A 185 -1.62 5.44 12.58
N LYS A 186 -2.64 5.57 11.71
CA LYS A 186 -3.65 6.63 11.81
C LYS A 186 -4.70 6.37 12.90
N PHE A 187 -5.21 5.15 13.02
CA PHE A 187 -6.34 4.83 13.93
C PHE A 187 -5.98 4.49 15.37
N CYS A 188 -4.74 4.07 15.64
CA CYS A 188 -4.32 3.74 16.99
C CYS A 188 -3.67 4.94 17.68
N ARG A 189 -4.30 5.43 18.76
CA ARG A 189 -3.76 6.41 19.73
C ARG A 189 -2.49 5.93 20.48
N THR A 190 -2.01 4.72 20.22
CA THR A 190 -0.71 4.24 20.69
C THR A 190 0.40 4.72 19.77
N PRO A 191 1.61 4.98 20.27
CA PRO A 191 2.75 5.34 19.42
C PRO A 191 2.85 4.38 18.23
N PRO A 192 3.13 4.86 17.00
CA PRO A 192 3.22 4.03 15.80
C PRO A 192 4.09 2.77 16.00
N GLN A 193 5.05 2.88 16.91
CA GLN A 193 5.96 1.83 17.41
C GLN A 193 5.27 0.59 18.02
N ARG A 194 4.05 0.67 18.58
CA ARG A 194 3.34 -0.53 19.10
C ARG A 194 2.31 -1.10 18.11
N ALA A 195 2.03 -0.36 17.03
CA ALA A 195 1.01 -0.72 16.05
C ALA A 195 1.49 -1.80 15.06
N ALA A 196 2.78 -1.86 14.72
CA ALA A 196 3.31 -2.91 13.85
C ALA A 196 3.33 -4.30 14.52
N LEU A 197 3.41 -4.38 15.86
CA LEU A 197 3.57 -5.64 16.59
C LEU A 197 2.35 -6.60 16.49
N ARG A 198 1.16 -6.12 16.11
CA ARG A 198 -0.06 -6.97 15.97
C ARG A 198 -0.51 -7.22 14.53
N SER A 199 0.15 -6.68 13.51
CA SER A 199 -0.07 -7.14 12.12
C SER A 199 0.54 -8.52 11.85
N ARG A 200 1.01 -9.21 12.92
CA ARG A 200 1.31 -10.65 13.05
C ARG A 200 0.20 -11.62 12.55
N ALA A 201 -0.84 -11.11 11.89
CA ALA A 201 -2.00 -11.87 11.50
C ALA A 201 -1.80 -12.78 10.28
N LEU A 202 -0.74 -12.67 9.45
CA LEU A 202 -0.67 -13.56 8.27
C LEU A 202 0.68 -14.10 7.76
N THR A 203 1.87 -13.58 8.08
CA THR A 203 3.04 -13.99 7.25
C THR A 203 4.41 -14.12 7.89
N LEU A 204 4.59 -13.85 9.19
CA LEU A 204 5.94 -13.80 9.81
C LEU A 204 6.18 -14.87 10.89
N ARG A 205 5.63 -16.08 10.73
CA ARG A 205 6.11 -17.25 11.47
C ARG A 205 6.87 -18.18 10.54
N ARG A 206 8.16 -17.92 10.37
CA ARG A 206 9.23 -18.92 10.48
C ARG A 206 10.46 -18.25 11.05
#